data_AF-A0A8H7AFU2-F1
#
_entry.id   AF-A0A8H7AFU2-F1
#
_cell.length_a   1.000
_cell.length_b   1.000
_cell.length_c   1.000
_cell.angle_alpha   90.00
_cell.angle_beta   90.00
_cell.angle_gamma   90.00
#
_symmetry.space_group_name_H-M   'P 1'
#
loop_
_entity.id
_entity.type
_entity.pdbx_description
1 polymer ?
#
loop_
_entity_poly.entity_id
_entity_poly.type
_entity_poly.pdbx_seq_one_letter_code
_entity_poly.pdbx_strand_id
1 'polypeptide(L)'
;MTHLRVKDVKTGKEDTLDANGLFYAVGHDPATQLVKGQLDIDEDGYVVTEPGTSYTSIPGVFAAGDVQDKRYRQAITSAGSGCIAALEAEKYLAELEDDDGATGIEKEKEAKKGDVEANGAENVPEYRSNPLL
;
A
#
# COMPACT_ATOMS: atom_id res chain seq x y z
N MET A 1 -23.14 17.65 -19.98
CA MET A 1 -24.44 17.64 -19.25
C MET A 1 -24.92 19.09 -19.18
N THR A 2 -26.21 19.37 -19.38
CA THR A 2 -26.73 20.76 -19.38
C THR A 2 -27.67 21.05 -18.22
N HIS A 3 -28.33 20.03 -17.67
CA HIS A 3 -29.25 20.12 -16.55
C HIS A 3 -29.31 18.78 -15.79
N LEU A 4 -29.77 18.82 -14.54
CA LEU A 4 -30.04 17.69 -13.64
C LEU A 4 -31.55 17.63 -13.37
N ARG A 5 -32.14 16.44 -13.50
CA ARG A 5 -33.47 16.17 -12.95
C ARG A 5 -33.32 15.60 -11.55
N VAL A 6 -33.91 16.28 -10.58
CA VAL A 6 -33.89 15.86 -9.17
C VAL A 6 -35.29 15.50 -8.73
N LYS A 7 -35.40 14.55 -7.80
CA LYS A 7 -36.66 14.13 -7.19
C LYS A 7 -36.58 14.31 -5.69
N ASP A 8 -37.53 15.03 -5.13
CA ASP A 8 -37.70 15.12 -3.68
C ASP A 8 -38.17 13.75 -3.15
N VAL A 9 -37.36 13.16 -2.26
CA VAL A 9 -37.63 11.85 -1.65
C VAL A 9 -38.82 11.84 -0.68
N LYS A 10 -39.26 13.00 -0.17
CA LYS A 10 -40.39 13.14 0.75
C LYS A 10 -41.70 13.46 0.02
N THR A 11 -41.65 14.38 -0.93
CA THR A 11 -42.86 14.87 -1.63
C THR A 11 -43.08 14.21 -2.99
N GLY A 12 -42.06 13.55 -3.54
CA GLY A 12 -42.12 12.90 -4.86
C GLY A 12 -42.10 13.86 -6.04
N LYS A 13 -42.04 15.18 -5.81
CA LYS A 13 -41.97 16.19 -6.86
C LYS A 13 -40.63 16.13 -7.58
N GLU A 14 -40.68 16.28 -8.90
CA GLU A 14 -39.49 16.35 -9.74
C GLU A 14 -39.25 17.79 -10.17
N ASP A 15 -37.98 18.18 -10.24
CA ASP A 15 -37.54 19.51 -10.67
C ASP A 15 -36.32 19.39 -11.58
N THR A 16 -36.07 20.41 -12.40
CA THR A 16 -34.93 20.46 -13.32
C THR A 16 -34.02 21.61 -12.92
N LEU A 17 -32.80 21.30 -12.50
CA LEU A 17 -31.75 22.27 -12.19
C LEU A 17 -30.80 22.41 -13.37
N ASP A 18 -30.56 23.64 -13.82
CA ASP A 18 -29.47 23.91 -14.77
C ASP A 18 -28.11 23.69 -14.09
N ALA A 19 -27.31 22.77 -14.63
CA ALA A 19 -26.01 22.41 -14.09
C ALA A 19 -25.10 21.85 -15.19
N ASN A 20 -23.88 22.38 -15.29
CA ASN A 20 -22.91 21.95 -16.30
C ASN A 20 -22.06 20.75 -15.86
N GLY A 21 -22.00 20.46 -14.55
CA GLY A 21 -21.20 19.38 -13.97
C GLY A 21 -21.91 18.69 -12.82
N LEU A 22 -21.66 17.39 -12.68
CA LEU A 22 -22.11 16.54 -11.57
C LEU A 22 -20.89 15.80 -11.04
N PHE A 23 -20.69 15.85 -9.72
CA PHE A 23 -19.59 15.17 -9.04
C PHE A 23 -20.18 14.15 -8.06
N TYR A 24 -19.81 12.88 -8.22
CA TYR A 24 -20.21 11.82 -7.30
C TYR A 24 -19.28 11.79 -6.09
N ALA A 25 -19.84 11.90 -4.89
CA ALA A 25 -19.11 11.89 -3.63
C ALA A 25 -19.77 10.92 -2.62
N VAL A 26 -20.05 9.69 -3.07
CA VAL A 26 -20.79 8.66 -2.30
C VAL A 26 -19.90 7.64 -1.59
N GLY A 27 -18.58 7.78 -1.68
CA GLY A 27 -17.61 6.78 -1.19
C GLY A 27 -16.96 6.00 -2.33
N HIS A 28 -16.17 4.98 -1.99
CA HIS A 28 -15.50 4.09 -2.95
C HIS A 28 -15.76 2.65 -2.52
N ASP A 29 -15.92 1.77 -3.50
CA ASP A 29 -16.09 0.33 -3.29
C ASP A 29 -14.76 -0.38 -3.61
N PRO A 30 -13.99 -0.81 -2.59
CA PRO A 30 -12.72 -1.51 -2.82
C PRO A 30 -12.98 -2.91 -3.40
N ALA A 31 -12.16 -3.32 -4.36
CA ALA A 31 -12.33 -4.57 -5.11
C ALA A 31 -11.91 -5.83 -4.31
N THR A 32 -12.39 -6.00 -3.08
CA THR A 32 -12.00 -7.07 -2.15
C THR A 32 -12.84 -8.34 -2.24
N GLN A 33 -13.79 -8.40 -3.19
CA GLN A 33 -14.69 -9.55 -3.35
C GLN A 33 -13.95 -10.89 -3.56
N LEU A 34 -12.78 -10.86 -4.21
CA LEU A 34 -11.95 -12.06 -4.44
C LEU A 34 -11.38 -12.67 -3.16
N VAL A 35 -11.09 -11.84 -2.16
CA VAL A 35 -10.38 -12.22 -0.92
C VAL A 35 -11.30 -12.20 0.30
N LYS A 36 -12.60 -11.99 0.07
CA LYS A 36 -13.61 -11.86 1.12
C LYS A 36 -13.69 -13.13 1.97
N GLY A 37 -13.50 -12.98 3.28
CA GLY A 37 -13.52 -14.08 4.25
C GLY A 37 -12.22 -14.89 4.31
N GLN A 38 -11.20 -14.52 3.52
CA GLN A 38 -9.85 -15.10 3.61
C GLN A 38 -8.88 -14.13 4.28
N LEU A 39 -8.94 -12.85 3.91
CA LEU A 39 -8.17 -11.78 4.55
C LEU A 39 -9.01 -11.00 5.55
N ASP A 40 -8.33 -10.34 6.48
CA ASP A 40 -8.94 -9.39 7.38
C ASP A 40 -9.31 -8.12 6.60
N ILE A 41 -10.59 -7.77 6.66
CA ILE A 41 -11.18 -6.63 5.96
C ILE A 41 -11.78 -5.70 7.01
N ASP A 42 -11.62 -4.39 6.85
CA ASP A 42 -12.22 -3.40 7.73
C ASP A 42 -13.74 -3.23 7.50
N GLU A 43 -14.40 -2.44 8.33
CA GLU A 43 -15.85 -2.20 8.23
C GLU A 43 -16.27 -1.53 6.91
N ASP A 44 -15.33 -0.83 6.25
CA ASP A 44 -15.54 -0.12 4.98
C ASP A 44 -15.18 -0.98 3.75
N GLY A 45 -14.71 -2.23 3.95
CA GLY A 45 -14.39 -3.17 2.88
C GLY A 45 -12.93 -3.19 2.42
N TYR A 46 -12.02 -2.44 3.06
CA TYR A 46 -10.60 -2.36 2.70
C TYR A 46 -9.79 -3.47 3.36
N VAL A 47 -8.74 -3.95 2.68
CA VAL A 47 -7.83 -4.95 3.26
C VAL A 47 -7.04 -4.32 4.39
N VAL A 48 -7.03 -4.98 5.55
CA VAL A 48 -6.23 -4.56 6.69
C VAL A 48 -4.78 -4.98 6.46
N THR A 49 -3.88 -4.00 6.49
CA THR A 49 -2.43 -4.20 6.44
C THR A 49 -1.76 -3.72 7.72
N GLU A 50 -0.57 -4.25 8.02
CA GLU A 50 0.26 -3.70 9.09
C GLU A 50 0.70 -2.25 8.71
N PRO A 51 0.56 -1.27 9.62
CA PRO A 51 0.84 0.13 9.28
C PRO A 51 2.26 0.36 8.78
N GLY A 52 2.38 0.82 7.53
CA GLY A 52 3.67 1.14 6.90
C GLY A 52 4.31 -0.01 6.12
N THR A 53 3.67 -1.18 6.09
CA THR A 53 4.07 -2.34 5.29
C THR A 53 2.92 -2.76 4.36
N SER A 54 3.10 -3.83 3.59
CA SER A 54 2.06 -4.42 2.75
C SER A 54 1.54 -5.77 3.26
N TYR A 55 2.03 -6.22 4.43
CA TYR A 55 1.63 -7.49 5.03
C TYR A 55 0.15 -7.49 5.40
N THR A 56 -0.54 -8.56 5.00
CA THR A 56 -1.94 -8.82 5.37
C THR A 56 -2.03 -9.83 6.51
N SER A 57 -3.24 -10.26 6.86
CA SER A 57 -3.45 -11.29 7.89
C SER A 57 -2.92 -12.68 7.52
N ILE A 58 -2.65 -12.95 6.24
CA ILE A 58 -2.08 -14.21 5.76
C ILE A 58 -0.63 -13.99 5.30
N PRO A 59 0.36 -14.74 5.86
CA PRO A 59 1.73 -14.71 5.37
C PRO A 59 1.83 -15.09 3.89
N GLY A 60 2.64 -14.34 3.13
CA GLY A 60 2.77 -14.51 1.69
C GLY A 60 1.67 -13.84 0.86
N VAL A 61 0.67 -13.21 1.50
CA VAL A 61 -0.32 -12.37 0.84
C VAL A 61 -0.08 -10.91 1.20
N PHE A 62 0.07 -10.08 0.16
CA PHE A 62 0.39 -8.66 0.28
C PHE A 62 -0.70 -7.80 -0.37
N ALA A 63 -0.93 -6.61 0.15
CA ALA A 63 -1.90 -5.66 -0.40
C ALA A 63 -1.25 -4.28 -0.65
N ALA A 64 -1.57 -3.68 -1.80
CA ALA A 64 -1.02 -2.39 -2.21
C ALA A 64 -2.08 -1.51 -2.90
N GLY A 65 -1.90 -0.20 -2.82
CA GLY A 65 -2.77 0.80 -3.41
C GLY A 65 -4.11 0.96 -2.71
N ASP A 66 -5.09 1.52 -3.43
CA ASP A 66 -6.39 1.94 -2.89
C ASP A 66 -7.19 0.80 -2.24
N VAL A 67 -6.87 -0.48 -2.50
CA VAL A 67 -7.53 -1.62 -1.83
C VAL A 67 -7.25 -1.69 -0.33
N GLN A 68 -6.14 -1.09 0.13
CA GLN A 68 -5.76 -0.95 1.54
C GLN A 68 -5.61 0.51 1.99
N ASP A 69 -5.66 1.48 1.06
CA ASP A 69 -5.56 2.92 1.36
C ASP A 69 -6.89 3.65 1.12
N LYS A 70 -7.67 3.85 2.19
CA LYS A 70 -8.87 4.70 2.16
C LYS A 70 -8.61 6.19 2.35
N ARG A 71 -7.38 6.58 2.73
CA ARG A 71 -7.06 7.96 3.16
C ARG A 71 -6.52 8.81 2.01
N TYR A 72 -5.53 8.33 1.26
CA TYR A 72 -4.87 9.17 0.26
C TYR A 72 -5.45 8.96 -1.13
N ARG A 73 -5.64 7.71 -1.57
CA ARG A 73 -6.26 7.36 -2.86
C ARG A 73 -5.66 8.15 -4.04
N GLN A 74 -4.33 8.22 -4.06
CA GLN A 74 -3.59 8.90 -5.11
C GLN A 74 -2.81 7.88 -5.93
N ALA A 75 -2.72 8.10 -7.25
CA ALA A 75 -1.95 7.23 -8.12
C ALA A 75 -0.49 7.08 -7.65
N ILE A 76 0.11 8.15 -7.13
CA ILE A 76 1.50 8.13 -6.66
C ILE A 76 1.67 7.35 -5.34
N THR A 77 0.70 7.43 -4.42
CA THR A 77 0.74 6.63 -3.17
C THR A 77 0.50 5.16 -3.47
N SER A 78 -0.38 4.87 -4.42
CA SER A 78 -0.60 3.52 -4.96
C SER A 78 0.65 2.95 -5.63
N ALA A 79 1.37 3.73 -6.43
CA ALA A 79 2.63 3.30 -7.02
C ALA A 79 3.71 3.01 -5.96
N GLY A 80 3.81 3.88 -4.94
CA GLY A 80 4.75 3.69 -3.83
C GLY A 80 4.46 2.44 -3.02
N SER A 81 3.21 2.22 -2.61
CA SER A 81 2.81 1.00 -1.89
C SER A 81 2.96 -0.26 -2.74
N GLY A 82 2.77 -0.18 -4.06
CA GLY A 82 3.05 -1.29 -4.97
C GLY A 82 4.52 -1.70 -4.97
N CYS A 83 5.44 -0.72 -4.91
CA CYS A 83 6.88 -0.99 -4.77
C CYS A 83 7.19 -1.69 -3.44
N ILE A 84 6.60 -1.23 -2.34
CA ILE A 84 6.75 -1.85 -1.01
C ILE A 84 6.31 -3.32 -1.07
N ALA A 85 5.12 -3.59 -1.63
CA ALA A 85 4.61 -4.95 -1.75
C ALA A 85 5.49 -5.86 -2.63
N ALA A 86 6.05 -5.33 -3.71
CA ALA A 86 6.95 -6.10 -4.55
C ALA A 86 8.23 -6.52 -3.80
N LEU A 87 8.85 -5.59 -3.06
CA LEU A 87 10.07 -5.85 -2.29
C LEU A 87 9.83 -6.78 -1.10
N GLU A 88 8.70 -6.64 -0.41
CA GLU A 88 8.32 -7.53 0.68
C GLU A 88 8.00 -8.94 0.19
N ALA A 89 7.34 -9.06 -0.97
CA ALA A 89 7.12 -10.35 -1.62
C ALA A 89 8.42 -11.00 -2.09
N GLU A 90 9.33 -10.23 -2.70
CA GLU A 90 10.66 -10.71 -3.10
C GLU A 90 11.43 -11.25 -1.89
N LYS A 91 11.47 -10.47 -0.80
CA LYS A 91 12.14 -10.88 0.43
C LYS A 91 11.53 -12.14 1.02
N TYR A 92 10.20 -12.23 1.07
CA TYR A 92 9.49 -13.40 1.57
C TYR A 92 9.82 -14.67 0.77
N LEU A 93 9.91 -14.55 -0.55
CA LEU A 93 10.32 -15.66 -1.41
C LEU A 93 11.78 -16.07 -1.17
N ALA A 94 12.70 -15.11 -1.03
CA ALA A 94 14.11 -15.41 -0.75
C ALA A 94 14.29 -16.14 0.59
N GLU A 95 13.57 -15.73 1.64
CA GLU A 95 13.62 -16.40 2.94
C GLU A 95 13.05 -17.83 2.89
N LEU A 96 12.06 -18.10 2.03
CA LEU A 96 11.55 -19.45 1.81
C LEU A 96 12.56 -20.35 1.09
N GLU A 97 13.29 -19.81 0.11
CA GLU A 97 14.34 -20.56 -0.61
C GLU A 97 15.51 -20.92 0.32
N ASP A 98 15.84 -20.06 1.28
CA ASP A 98 16.88 -20.31 2.28
C ASP A 98 16.45 -21.36 3.33
N ASP A 99 15.15 -21.46 3.67
CA ASP A 99 14.62 -22.41 4.65
C ASP A 99 14.39 -23.83 4.08
N ASP A 100 14.08 -23.93 2.78
CA ASP A 100 14.05 -25.22 2.04
C ASP A 100 15.47 -25.81 1.81
N GLY A 101 16.52 -25.08 2.22
CA GLY A 101 17.94 -25.42 2.16
C GLY A 101 18.47 -26.40 3.21
N ALA A 102 17.69 -27.41 3.63
CA ALA A 102 18.22 -28.61 4.31
C ALA A 102 18.99 -29.54 3.35
N THR A 103 19.83 -28.97 2.47
CA THR A 103 20.85 -29.68 1.72
C THR A 103 22.18 -28.97 1.95
N GLY A 104 23.06 -29.63 2.71
CA GLY A 104 24.26 -29.02 3.29
C GLY A 104 25.23 -28.41 2.29
N ILE A 105 25.30 -27.09 2.29
CA ILE A 105 26.47 -26.35 1.83
C ILE A 105 26.89 -25.39 2.94
N GLU A 106 28.18 -25.44 3.25
CA GLU A 106 28.86 -24.84 4.39
C GLU A 106 28.66 -23.32 4.41
N LYS A 107 28.36 -22.77 5.60
CA LYS A 107 28.42 -21.33 5.85
C LYS A 107 29.80 -20.81 5.47
N GLU A 108 29.92 -20.16 4.31
CA GLU A 108 31.13 -19.42 3.99
C GLU A 108 31.33 -18.32 5.05
N LYS A 109 32.57 -18.30 5.54
CA LYS A 109 33.01 -17.61 6.74
C LYS A 109 32.76 -16.11 6.64
N GLU A 110 32.39 -15.54 7.79
CA GLU A 110 32.41 -14.12 8.10
C GLU A 110 33.57 -13.42 7.36
N ALA A 111 33.22 -12.51 6.45
CA ALA A 111 34.17 -11.56 5.92
C ALA A 111 34.64 -10.70 7.10
N LYS A 112 35.92 -10.89 7.47
CA LYS A 112 36.62 -10.08 8.46
C LYS A 112 36.32 -8.60 8.18
N LYS A 113 35.86 -7.90 9.22
CA LYS A 113 35.84 -6.44 9.28
C LYS A 113 37.29 -5.96 9.08
N GLY A 114 37.63 -5.63 7.85
CA GLY A 114 38.90 -5.00 7.54
C GLY A 114 38.89 -3.61 8.13
N ASP A 115 39.84 -3.33 9.03
CA ASP A 115 40.16 -1.98 9.44
C ASP A 115 40.58 -1.21 8.19
N VAL A 116 39.70 -0.33 7.70
CA VAL A 116 40.06 0.66 6.70
C VAL A 116 40.36 1.95 7.45
N GLU A 117 41.64 2.11 7.74
CA GLU A 117 42.24 3.40 8.09
C GLU A 117 41.87 4.43 7.02
N ALA A 118 41.59 5.63 7.52
CA ALA A 118 41.08 6.78 6.80
C ALA A 118 41.88 7.10 5.53
N ASN A 119 41.17 7.35 4.43
CA ASN A 119 41.54 8.35 3.43
C ASN A 119 40.32 8.77 2.58
N GLY A 120 39.78 9.94 2.91
CA GLY A 120 39.22 10.92 1.97
C GLY A 120 38.05 10.52 1.07
N ALA A 121 36.82 10.64 1.59
CA ALA A 121 35.64 10.97 0.79
C ALA A 121 34.66 11.78 1.66
N GLU A 122 34.94 13.07 1.84
CA GLU A 122 33.96 14.03 2.38
C GLU A 122 32.82 14.22 1.38
N ASN A 123 31.68 13.58 1.63
CA ASN A 123 30.32 14.09 1.46
C ASN A 123 29.33 12.91 1.50
N VAL A 124 29.03 12.43 2.70
CA VAL A 124 27.78 11.70 2.94
C VAL A 124 26.81 12.70 3.57
N PRO A 125 25.77 13.16 2.86
CA PRO A 125 24.82 14.11 3.45
C PRO A 125 24.06 13.44 4.60
N GLU A 126 24.30 13.94 5.80
CA GLU A 126 23.67 13.53 7.04
C GLU A 126 22.17 13.88 6.99
N TYR A 127 21.29 12.89 7.14
CA TYR A 127 19.84 13.10 7.10
C TYR A 127 19.39 13.78 8.40
N ARG A 128 19.26 15.10 8.38
CA ARG A 128 18.70 15.85 9.51
C ARG A 128 17.20 15.58 9.61
N SER A 129 16.76 15.17 10.80
CA SER A 129 15.33 15.13 11.14
C SER A 129 14.71 16.50 10.91
N ASN A 130 13.60 16.52 10.18
CA ASN A 130 12.88 17.75 9.84
C ASN A 130 12.28 18.34 11.12
N PRO A 131 12.65 19.57 11.54
CA PRO A 131 12.16 20.17 12.78
C PRO A 131 10.69 20.64 12.72
N LEU A 132 9.97 20.34 11.63
CA LEU A 132 8.53 20.64 11.46
C LEU A 132 7.65 19.37 11.45
N LEU A 133 8.16 18.23 11.93
CA LEU A 133 7.40 17.03 12.26
C LEU A 133 7.49 16.75 13.76
#